data_AF-A0AAW4YB06-F1
#
_entry.id   AF-A0AAW4YB06-F1
#
_cell.length_a   1.000
_cell.length_b   1.000
_cell.length_c   1.000
_cell.angle_alpha   90.00
_cell.angle_beta   90.00
_cell.angle_gamma   90.00
#
_symmetry.space_group_name_H-M   'P 1'
#
loop_
_entity.id
_entity.type
_entity.pdbx_description
1 polymer ?
#
loop_
_entity_poly.entity_id
_entity_poly.type
_entity_poly.pdbx_seq_one_letter_code
_entity_poly.pdbx_strand_id
1 'polypeptide(L)'
;MRNRVMNSVVNKYLLHNRSIMFKNDQDVERFFYKREIENRKKHKQPSTLNVKANLEKLSLDDMQVFRFNFRHQIDKKILYIHGGFNALQPSPFHWRLLDKITLSTLYEVVLPIYPKTPEFHID
;
A
#
# COMPACT_ATOMS: atom_id res chain seq x y z
N MET A 1 -14.98 -3.14 31.80
CA MET A 1 -15.58 -2.73 30.50
C MET A 1 -14.55 -2.33 29.42
N ARG A 2 -13.34 -2.92 29.36
CA ARG A 2 -12.24 -2.43 28.49
C ARG A 2 -11.88 -3.34 27.28
N ASN A 3 -12.63 -4.40 26.98
CA ASN A 3 -12.20 -5.43 26.01
C ASN A 3 -13.17 -5.79 24.86
N ARG A 4 -14.30 -5.08 24.65
CA ARG A 4 -15.18 -5.33 23.49
C ARG A 4 -14.83 -4.47 22.26
N VAL A 5 -14.49 -3.20 22.46
CA VAL A 5 -14.19 -2.25 21.36
C VAL A 5 -12.83 -2.53 20.73
N MET A 6 -11.81 -2.88 21.53
CA MET A 6 -10.49 -3.23 21.03
C MET A 6 -10.54 -4.47 20.13
N ASN A 7 -11.41 -5.43 20.45
CA ASN A 7 -11.65 -6.61 19.62
C ASN A 7 -12.33 -6.29 18.28
N SER A 8 -13.25 -5.32 18.19
CA SER A 8 -13.91 -5.04 16.90
C SER A 8 -12.99 -4.32 15.92
N VAL A 9 -12.18 -3.37 16.39
CA VAL A 9 -11.22 -2.63 15.55
C VAL A 9 -10.08 -3.56 15.12
N VAL A 10 -9.54 -4.34 16.06
CA VAL A 10 -8.49 -5.33 15.76
C VAL A 10 -9.03 -6.39 14.80
N ASN A 11 -10.23 -6.94 15.02
CA ASN A 11 -10.80 -7.92 14.08
C ASN A 11 -11.09 -7.30 12.71
N LYS A 12 -11.73 -6.13 12.67
CA LYS A 12 -12.17 -5.47 11.43
C LYS A 12 -11.01 -4.95 10.59
N TYR A 13 -9.93 -4.48 11.21
CA TYR A 13 -8.85 -3.80 10.49
C TYR A 13 -7.49 -4.48 10.57
N LEU A 14 -7.21 -5.27 11.62
CA LEU A 14 -5.90 -5.89 11.85
C LEU A 14 -5.88 -7.40 11.57
N LEU A 15 -6.93 -8.17 11.90
CA LEU A 15 -6.92 -9.64 11.76
C LEU A 15 -7.36 -10.14 10.37
N HIS A 16 -8.32 -9.50 9.72
CA HIS A 16 -8.72 -9.85 8.33
C HIS A 16 -7.56 -9.78 7.32
N ASN A 17 -6.51 -9.04 7.63
CA ASN A 17 -5.37 -8.80 6.74
C ASN A 17 -4.11 -9.60 7.10
N ARG A 18 -4.09 -10.41 8.18
CA ARG A 18 -2.86 -11.13 8.56
C ARG A 18 -2.63 -12.40 7.75
N SER A 19 -3.69 -13.13 7.42
CA SER A 19 -3.58 -14.41 6.72
C SER A 19 -4.71 -14.52 5.71
N ILE A 20 -4.36 -14.46 4.42
CA ILE A 20 -5.28 -14.85 3.37
C ILE A 20 -5.23 -16.37 3.33
N MET A 21 -6.31 -17.00 3.78
CA MET A 21 -6.46 -18.45 3.78
C MET A 21 -7.43 -18.83 2.67
N PHE A 22 -7.04 -19.83 1.89
CA PHE A 22 -7.86 -20.40 0.82
C PHE A 22 -8.30 -21.80 1.23
N LYS A 23 -9.56 -22.17 0.94
CA LYS A 23 -10.05 -23.52 1.26
C LYS A 23 -9.77 -24.51 0.14
N ASN A 24 -9.67 -24.02 -1.08
CA ASN A 24 -9.44 -24.79 -2.30
C ASN A 24 -8.85 -23.88 -3.40
N ASP A 25 -8.48 -24.49 -4.51
CA ASP A 25 -7.85 -23.77 -5.64
C ASP A 25 -8.81 -22.76 -6.29
N GLN A 26 -10.12 -23.02 -6.28
CA GLN A 26 -11.11 -22.07 -6.80
C GLN A 26 -11.12 -20.75 -6.01
N ASP A 27 -10.87 -20.80 -4.70
CA ASP A 27 -10.73 -19.59 -3.88
C ASP A 27 -9.47 -18.79 -4.26
N VAL A 28 -8.38 -19.49 -4.61
CA VAL A 28 -7.11 -18.89 -5.09
C VAL A 28 -7.34 -18.20 -6.44
N GLU A 29 -7.94 -18.91 -7.40
CA GLU A 29 -8.28 -18.36 -8.72
C GLU A 29 -9.18 -17.13 -8.60
N ARG A 30 -10.24 -17.23 -7.78
CA ARG A 30 -11.14 -16.10 -7.52
C ARG A 30 -10.42 -14.92 -6.88
N PHE A 31 -9.44 -15.18 -6.01
CA PHE A 31 -8.62 -14.12 -5.44
C PHE A 31 -7.79 -13.43 -6.51
N PHE A 32 -7.05 -14.18 -7.33
CA PHE A 32 -6.20 -13.60 -8.36
C PHE A 32 -6.99 -12.88 -9.45
N TYR A 33 -8.12 -13.42 -9.88
CA TYR A 33 -9.03 -12.74 -10.82
C TYR A 33 -9.47 -11.37 -10.30
N LYS A 34 -9.83 -11.29 -9.01
CA LYS A 34 -10.17 -10.00 -8.37
C LYS A 34 -8.96 -9.06 -8.29
N ARG A 35 -7.75 -9.59 -8.06
CA ARG A 35 -6.52 -8.78 -8.00
C ARG A 35 -6.15 -8.24 -9.36
N GLU A 36 -6.24 -9.04 -10.40
CA GLU A 36 -5.98 -8.62 -11.78
C GLU A 36 -6.84 -7.41 -12.17
N ILE A 37 -8.16 -7.49 -11.96
CA ILE A 37 -9.08 -6.38 -12.27
C ILE A 37 -8.75 -5.12 -11.46
N GLU A 38 -8.43 -5.26 -10.17
CA GLU A 38 -8.09 -4.12 -9.32
C GLU A 38 -6.71 -3.53 -9.63
N ASN A 39 -5.74 -4.36 -10.01
CA ASN A 39 -4.36 -3.93 -10.26
C ASN A 39 -4.19 -3.21 -11.60
N ARG A 40 -5.06 -3.48 -12.59
CA ARG A 40 -5.14 -2.72 -13.84
C ARG A 40 -5.64 -1.28 -13.64
N LYS A 41 -6.31 -0.98 -12.52
CA LYS A 41 -6.78 0.38 -12.21
C LYS A 41 -5.64 1.20 -11.62
N LYS A 42 -5.53 2.48 -12.01
CA LYS A 42 -4.60 3.42 -11.37
C LYS A 42 -4.89 3.48 -9.87
N HIS A 43 -3.85 3.28 -9.06
CA HIS A 43 -3.98 3.31 -7.62
C HIS A 43 -4.33 4.73 -7.15
N LYS A 44 -5.26 4.82 -6.22
CA LYS A 44 -5.77 6.09 -5.71
C LYS A 44 -5.32 6.29 -4.27
N GLN A 45 -4.90 7.52 -3.96
CA GLN A 45 -4.73 7.95 -2.59
C GLN A 45 -6.05 7.75 -1.82
N PRO A 46 -6.02 7.17 -0.61
CA PRO A 46 -7.22 7.06 0.21
C PRO A 46 -7.82 8.44 0.53
N SER A 47 -9.12 8.63 0.26
CA SER A 47 -9.83 9.90 0.48
C SER A 47 -9.88 10.33 1.95
N THR A 48 -9.78 9.38 2.87
CA THR A 48 -9.82 9.60 4.32
C THR A 48 -8.46 9.99 4.91
N LEU A 49 -7.42 10.07 4.08
CA LEU A 49 -6.07 10.33 4.53
C LEU A 49 -5.70 11.79 4.38
N ASN A 50 -5.56 12.47 5.52
CA ASN A 50 -4.94 13.78 5.60
C ASN A 50 -3.42 13.60 5.75
N VAL A 51 -2.69 13.67 4.64
CA VAL A 51 -1.22 13.55 4.60
C VAL A 51 -0.64 14.91 4.96
N LYS A 52 0.30 14.95 5.91
CA LYS A 52 0.98 16.20 6.29
C LYS A 52 2.11 16.53 5.33
N ALA A 53 2.80 15.50 4.82
CA ALA A 53 3.79 15.65 3.78
C ALA A 53 3.18 16.20 2.48
N ASN A 54 3.99 16.94 1.73
CA ASN A 54 3.68 17.24 0.35
C ASN A 54 3.68 15.92 -0.44
N LEU A 55 2.56 15.66 -1.13
CA LEU A 55 2.36 14.44 -1.89
C LEU A 55 2.37 14.77 -3.39
N GLU A 56 3.43 14.33 -4.07
CA GLU A 56 3.54 14.44 -5.51
C GLU A 56 3.16 13.11 -6.18
N LYS A 57 2.44 13.20 -7.30
CA LYS A 57 2.06 12.06 -8.13
C LYS A 57 2.85 12.14 -9.42
N LEU A 58 3.77 11.22 -9.60
CA LEU A 58 4.65 11.12 -10.78
C LEU A 58 4.38 9.83 -11.55
N SER A 59 5.01 9.74 -12.71
CA SER A 59 5.10 8.53 -13.52
C SER A 59 6.56 8.27 -13.86
N LEU A 60 7.00 7.02 -13.80
CA LEU A 60 8.31 6.55 -14.24
C LEU A 60 8.08 5.33 -15.13
N ASP A 61 8.41 5.41 -16.42
CA ASP A 61 8.18 4.32 -17.39
C ASP A 61 6.75 3.73 -17.27
N ASP A 62 5.74 4.62 -17.31
CA ASP A 62 4.32 4.32 -17.10
C ASP A 62 3.91 3.75 -15.73
N MET A 63 4.87 3.51 -14.83
CA MET A 63 4.63 3.15 -13.44
C MET A 63 4.25 4.38 -12.62
N GLN A 64 3.10 4.30 -11.93
CA GLN A 64 2.68 5.35 -11.01
C GLN A 64 3.60 5.40 -9.79
N VAL A 65 4.08 6.60 -9.44
CA VAL A 65 4.95 6.82 -8.28
C VAL A 65 4.38 7.93 -7.41
N PHE A 66 4.36 7.70 -6.10
CA PHE A 66 4.01 8.71 -5.10
C PHE A 66 5.24 9.14 -4.32
N ARG A 67 5.50 10.45 -4.25
CA ARG A 67 6.59 11.01 -3.45
C ARG A 67 6.03 11.78 -2.28
N PHE A 68 6.55 11.50 -1.08
CA PHE A 68 6.26 12.21 0.14
C PHE A 68 7.49 13.03 0.51
N ASN A 69 7.34 14.35 0.64
CA ASN A 69 8.46 15.24 0.96
C ASN A 69 8.00 16.48 1.76
N PHE A 70 8.97 17.24 2.29
CA PHE A 70 8.74 18.54 2.96
C PHE A 70 9.48 19.70 2.29
N ARG A 71 9.66 19.65 0.95
CA ARG A 71 10.34 20.66 0.11
C ARG A 71 11.81 21.00 0.46
N HIS A 72 12.30 20.64 1.63
CA HIS A 72 13.72 20.67 1.96
C HIS A 72 14.42 19.55 1.19
N GLN A 73 15.38 19.92 0.33
CA GLN A 73 16.22 18.94 -0.36
C GLN A 73 17.11 18.24 0.66
N ILE A 74 17.08 16.92 0.62
CA ILE A 74 17.98 16.06 1.39
C ILE A 74 18.58 15.07 0.41
N ASP A 75 19.90 14.88 0.49
CA ASP A 75 20.66 14.01 -0.42
C ASP A 75 20.24 12.53 -0.35
N LYS A 76 19.46 12.16 0.67
CA LYS A 76 19.03 10.78 0.94
C LYS A 76 17.53 10.61 0.69
N LYS A 77 17.19 9.50 0.04
CA LYS A 77 15.82 9.09 -0.28
C LYS A 77 15.55 7.70 0.25
N ILE A 78 14.30 7.43 0.61
CA ILE A 78 13.84 6.11 1.05
C ILE A 78 12.94 5.53 -0.03
N LEU A 79 13.37 4.43 -0.64
CA LEU A 79 12.52 3.62 -1.50
C LEU A 79 11.65 2.71 -0.64
N TYR A 80 10.34 2.82 -0.76
CA TYR A 80 9.40 2.00 0.00
C TYR A 80 8.63 1.03 -0.88
N ILE A 81 8.91 -0.26 -0.71
CA ILE A 81 8.16 -1.34 -1.35
C ILE A 81 7.09 -1.83 -0.37
N HIS A 82 5.82 -1.69 -0.74
CA HIS A 82 4.72 -2.10 0.12
C HIS A 82 4.57 -3.63 0.15
N GLY A 83 4.13 -4.16 1.29
CA GLY A 83 3.77 -5.57 1.42
C GLY A 83 2.42 -5.90 0.75
N GLY A 84 1.94 -7.14 0.93
CA GLY A 84 0.67 -7.59 0.38
C GLY A 84 0.81 -8.67 -0.70
N PHE A 85 1.77 -9.58 -0.51
CA PHE A 85 1.93 -10.81 -1.31
C PHE A 85 2.16 -10.55 -2.81
N ASN A 86 2.72 -9.38 -3.17
CA ASN A 86 2.89 -8.94 -4.57
C ASN A 86 1.61 -8.86 -5.41
N ALA A 87 0.44 -9.02 -4.78
CA ALA A 87 -0.85 -9.07 -5.46
C ALA A 87 -1.80 -7.96 -4.98
N LEU A 88 -1.61 -7.42 -3.77
CA LEU A 88 -2.47 -6.38 -3.21
C LEU A 88 -1.95 -4.97 -3.49
N GLN A 89 -2.86 -4.01 -3.59
CA GLN A 89 -2.53 -2.58 -3.60
C GLN A 89 -2.12 -2.07 -2.21
N PRO A 90 -1.33 -0.98 -2.11
CA PRO A 90 -0.97 -0.41 -0.83
C PRO A 90 -2.22 0.07 -0.07
N SER A 91 -2.50 -0.60 1.06
CA SER A 91 -3.57 -0.24 1.99
C SER A 91 -3.36 1.15 2.63
N PRO A 92 -4.42 1.80 3.16
CA PRO A 92 -4.30 3.08 3.86
C PRO A 92 -3.29 3.09 5.02
N PHE A 93 -2.95 1.93 5.59
CA PHE A 93 -1.93 1.82 6.62
C PHE A 93 -0.52 2.09 6.10
N HIS A 94 -0.20 1.63 4.88
CA HIS A 94 1.07 1.98 4.23
C HIS A 94 1.16 3.49 4.09
N TRP A 95 0.11 4.15 3.61
CA TRP A 95 0.13 5.59 3.42
C TRP A 95 0.35 6.38 4.73
N ARG A 96 -0.31 5.99 5.83
CA ARG A 96 -0.08 6.60 7.15
C ARG A 96 1.34 6.36 7.65
N LEU A 97 1.88 5.18 7.41
CA LEU A 97 3.26 4.85 7.76
C LEU A 97 4.24 5.73 6.98
N LEU A 98 4.03 5.93 5.67
CA LEU A 98 4.90 6.76 4.83
C LEU A 98 4.88 8.23 5.25
N ASP A 99 3.70 8.79 5.53
CA ASP A 99 3.58 10.15 6.08
C ASP A 99 4.37 10.27 7.38
N LYS A 100 4.26 9.28 8.28
CA LYS A 100 5.02 9.25 9.55
C LYS A 100 6.53 9.13 9.32
N ILE A 101 6.99 8.24 8.43
CA ILE A 101 8.42 8.09 8.11
C ILE A 101 8.98 9.39 7.55
N THR A 102 8.25 10.02 6.63
CA THR A 102 8.64 11.30 6.02
C THR A 102 8.75 12.39 7.08
N LEU A 103 7.78 12.47 8.00
CA LEU A 103 7.81 13.43 9.11
C LEU A 103 8.95 13.19 10.10
N SER A 104 9.25 11.92 10.41
CA SER A 104 10.26 11.58 11.42
C SER A 104 11.70 11.65 10.91
N THR A 105 11.90 11.44 9.61
CA THR A 105 13.25 11.43 9.00
C THR A 105 13.55 12.70 8.22
N LEU A 106 12.52 13.44 7.84
CA LEU A 106 12.52 14.53 6.85
C LEU A 106 12.96 14.08 5.45
N TYR A 107 13.42 12.84 5.27
CA TYR A 107 13.83 12.27 4.00
C TYR A 107 12.65 12.10 3.08
N GLU A 108 12.88 12.27 1.78
CA GLU A 108 11.89 11.97 0.78
C GLU A 108 11.63 10.46 0.73
N VAL A 109 10.36 10.08 0.79
CA VAL A 109 9.93 8.70 0.66
C VAL A 109 9.24 8.50 -0.68
N VAL A 110 9.70 7.51 -1.43
CA VAL A 110 9.21 7.17 -2.76
C VAL A 110 8.45 5.85 -2.70
N LEU A 111 7.16 5.87 -3.04
CA LEU A 111 6.28 4.70 -3.15
C LEU A 111 5.97 4.44 -4.63
N PRO A 112 6.68 3.49 -5.27
CA PRO A 112 6.28 2.99 -6.57
C PRO A 112 5.07 2.05 -6.46
N ILE A 113 4.12 2.20 -7.38
CA ILE A 113 3.05 1.22 -7.59
C ILE A 113 3.55 0.20 -8.60
N TYR A 114 4.37 -0.72 -8.11
CA TYR A 114 5.05 -1.73 -8.92
C TYR A 114 4.07 -2.74 -9.55
N PRO A 115 4.42 -3.37 -10.70
CA PRO A 115 3.62 -4.39 -11.37
C PRO A 115 3.33 -5.59 -10.47
N LYS A 116 2.16 -6.21 -10.59
CA LYS A 116 1.66 -7.18 -9.60
C LYS A 116 1.25 -8.50 -10.23
N THR A 117 1.37 -9.57 -9.44
CA THR A 117 0.81 -10.88 -9.73
C THR A 117 -0.74 -10.79 -9.75
N PRO A 118 -1.44 -11.56 -10.60
CA PRO A 118 -0.95 -12.64 -11.45
C PRO A 118 -0.29 -12.19 -12.76
N GLU A 119 -0.59 -10.99 -13.25
CA GLU A 119 -0.18 -10.53 -14.58
C GLU A 119 1.34 -10.48 -14.75
N PHE A 120 2.07 -10.10 -13.70
CA PHE A 120 3.52 -10.08 -13.69
C PHE A 120 4.06 -11.13 -12.71
N HIS A 121 4.80 -12.11 -13.24
CA HIS A 121 5.49 -13.17 -12.51
C HIS A 121 6.75 -13.59 -13.27
N ILE A 122 7.60 -14.37 -12.60
CA ILE A 122 8.76 -15.02 -13.22
C ILE A 122 8.34 -16.46 -13.54
N ASP A 123 8.68 -16.93 -14.74
CA ASP A 123 8.45 -18.30 -15.19
C ASP A 123 9.40 -19.32 -14.51
#